data_AF-A0A524NI73-F1
#
_entry.id   AF-A0A524NI73-F1
#
_cell.length_a   1.000
_cell.length_b   1.000
_cell.length_c   1.000
_cell.angle_alpha   90.00
_cell.angle_beta   90.00
_cell.angle_gamma   90.00
#
_symmetry.space_group_name_H-M   'P 1'
#
loop_
_entity.id
_entity.type
_entity.pdbx_description
1 polymer ?
#
loop_
_entity_poly.entity_id
_entity_poly.type
_entity_poly.pdbx_seq_one_letter_code
_entity_poly.pdbx_strand_id
1 'polypeptide(L)'
;MFSFLFVSILTIGQTVRGSPASSFSLQDGDWYDNFGINRNYYAGPHGYLPNLATETLNENKELAYSVGESFLADYPSENERAVAILKYVQQWTEYGYDSDNVVRDGVAQEEWAWNADEMAHTINQAAGVTAIGDCEDMAFLCGTIYVGAGFEAAIVDSPEHVALLIWLPEFPNANSYWDLPNDNRDAGWIW
;
A
#
# COMPACT_ATOMS: atom_id res chain seq x y z
N MET A 1 -36.35 -39.74 -6.35
CA MET A 1 -36.28 -38.38 -5.80
C MET A 1 -34.84 -38.18 -5.35
N PHE A 2 -34.00 -37.59 -6.19
CA PHE A 2 -32.58 -37.38 -5.88
C PHE A 2 -32.44 -36.07 -5.11
N SER A 3 -31.97 -36.16 -3.86
CA SER A 3 -31.64 -35.00 -3.03
C SER A 3 -30.24 -34.54 -3.42
N PHE A 4 -30.12 -33.32 -3.95
CA PHE A 4 -28.83 -32.66 -4.15
C PHE A 4 -28.43 -31.98 -2.84
N LEU A 5 -27.35 -32.45 -2.22
CA LEU A 5 -26.68 -31.73 -1.14
C LEU A 5 -25.90 -30.56 -1.76
N PHE A 6 -26.37 -29.33 -1.55
CA PHE A 6 -25.55 -28.15 -1.81
C PHE A 6 -24.56 -28.00 -0.67
N VAL A 7 -23.28 -28.26 -0.94
CA VAL A 7 -22.19 -27.88 -0.04
C VAL A 7 -21.75 -26.47 -0.44
N SER A 8 -22.20 -25.48 0.31
CA SER A 8 -21.67 -24.12 0.23
C SER A 8 -20.29 -24.12 0.87
N ILE A 9 -19.23 -24.18 0.07
CA ILE A 9 -17.88 -23.89 0.56
C ILE A 9 -17.85 -22.38 0.78
N LEU A 10 -17.99 -21.95 2.04
CA LEU A 10 -17.63 -20.60 2.46
C LEU A 10 -16.11 -20.48 2.31
N THR A 11 -15.66 -19.94 1.19
CA THR A 11 -14.32 -19.36 1.13
C THR A 11 -14.34 -18.17 2.07
N ILE A 12 -13.75 -18.34 3.25
CA ILE A 12 -13.38 -17.21 4.11
C ILE A 12 -12.30 -16.48 3.29
N GLY A 13 -12.72 -15.45 2.54
CA GLY A 13 -11.76 -14.55 1.91
C GLY A 13 -10.87 -13.98 3.01
N GLN A 14 -9.57 -13.91 2.77
CA GLN A 14 -8.67 -13.18 3.65
C GLN A 14 -9.19 -11.75 3.71
N THR A 15 -9.68 -11.35 4.89
CA THR A 15 -10.17 -9.99 5.10
C THR A 15 -8.97 -9.12 5.41
N VAL A 16 -8.50 -8.42 4.37
CA VAL A 16 -7.56 -7.32 4.50
C VAL A 16 -8.17 -6.20 5.33
N ARG A 17 -7.38 -5.64 6.24
CA ARG A 17 -7.72 -4.39 6.93
C ARG A 17 -6.60 -3.38 6.72
N GLY A 18 -6.96 -2.15 6.32
CA GLY A 18 -6.07 -0.99 6.33
C GLY A 18 -5.85 -0.49 7.76
N SER A 19 -5.42 -1.38 8.66
CA SER A 19 -5.17 -1.03 10.05
C SER A 19 -3.96 -1.81 10.53
N PRO A 20 -3.16 -1.26 11.47
CA PRO A 20 -2.00 -1.99 11.98
C PRO A 20 -2.34 -3.38 12.51
N ALA A 21 -1.55 -4.37 12.13
CA ALA A 21 -1.63 -5.68 12.74
C ALA A 21 -1.36 -5.59 14.25
N SER A 22 -2.16 -6.32 15.02
CA SER A 22 -2.12 -6.34 16.48
C SER A 22 -1.30 -7.50 17.04
N SER A 23 -1.09 -8.56 16.26
CA SER A 23 -0.25 -9.68 16.63
C SER A 23 0.26 -10.44 15.42
N PHE A 24 1.34 -11.19 15.63
CA PHE A 24 1.96 -12.03 14.62
C PHE A 24 2.26 -13.41 15.19
N SER A 25 2.19 -14.43 14.35
CA SER A 25 2.39 -15.83 14.69
C SER A 25 3.24 -16.51 13.63
N LEU A 26 4.22 -17.29 14.07
CA LEU A 26 5.04 -18.11 13.18
C LEU A 26 4.30 -19.43 12.88
N GLN A 27 4.07 -19.72 11.61
CA GLN A 27 3.40 -20.92 11.11
C GLN A 27 4.21 -21.49 9.94
N ASP A 28 4.65 -22.74 10.05
CA ASP A 28 5.38 -23.46 9.00
C ASP A 28 6.61 -22.74 8.42
N GLY A 29 7.23 -21.84 9.20
CA GLY A 29 8.42 -21.07 8.80
C GLY A 29 8.13 -19.62 8.41
N ASP A 30 6.86 -19.27 8.21
CA ASP A 30 6.43 -17.93 7.81
C ASP A 30 5.67 -17.22 8.93
N TRP A 31 5.79 -15.90 8.97
CA TRP A 31 5.07 -15.01 9.87
C TRP A 31 3.75 -14.58 9.27
N TYR A 32 2.69 -14.86 10.03
CA TYR A 32 1.34 -14.43 9.73
C TYR A 32 0.88 -13.41 10.75
N ASP A 33 0.23 -12.35 10.28
CA ASP A 33 -0.47 -11.43 11.16
C ASP A 33 -1.82 -11.98 11.65
N ASN A 34 -2.51 -11.21 12.49
CA ASN A 34 -3.84 -11.55 13.00
C ASN A 34 -4.97 -11.47 11.95
N PHE A 35 -4.70 -11.01 10.73
CA PHE A 35 -5.61 -11.07 9.58
C PHE A 35 -5.40 -12.34 8.75
N GLY A 36 -4.37 -13.13 9.07
CA GLY A 36 -3.99 -14.34 8.34
C GLY A 36 -3.18 -14.04 7.07
N ILE A 37 -2.53 -12.89 7.02
CA ILE A 37 -1.69 -12.43 5.92
C ILE A 37 -0.25 -12.86 6.20
N ASN A 38 0.40 -13.47 5.20
CA ASN A 38 1.82 -13.81 5.24
C ASN A 38 2.64 -12.52 5.01
N ARG A 39 3.54 -12.19 5.93
CA ARG A 39 4.37 -10.98 5.87
C ARG A 39 5.71 -11.20 5.17
N ASN A 40 6.13 -12.44 4.98
CA ASN A 40 7.45 -12.78 4.43
C ASN A 40 7.56 -12.66 2.91
N TYR A 41 6.48 -12.24 2.24
CA TYR A 41 6.46 -12.10 0.79
C TYR A 41 5.54 -10.94 0.44
N TYR A 42 6.08 -9.89 -0.19
CA TYR A 42 5.26 -8.81 -0.74
C TYR A 42 4.46 -9.25 -1.98
N ALA A 43 4.94 -10.21 -2.76
CA ALA A 43 4.31 -10.63 -4.02
C ALA A 43 4.24 -12.16 -4.22
N GLY A 44 3.53 -12.57 -5.28
CA GLY A 44 3.42 -13.96 -5.71
C GLY A 44 2.32 -14.77 -5.02
N PRO A 45 2.25 -16.10 -5.24
CA PRO A 45 1.16 -16.96 -4.77
C PRO A 45 1.02 -17.09 -3.24
N HIS A 46 2.08 -16.74 -2.52
CA HIS A 46 2.17 -16.81 -1.06
C HIS A 46 2.32 -15.44 -0.42
N GLY A 47 2.56 -14.41 -1.23
CA GLY A 47 2.74 -13.05 -0.78
C GLY A 47 1.45 -12.27 -0.78
N TYR A 48 1.37 -11.42 0.24
CA TYR A 48 0.33 -10.45 0.35
C TYR A 48 0.86 -9.12 -0.13
N LEU A 49 0.39 -8.69 -1.30
CA LEU A 49 0.44 -7.29 -1.64
C LEU A 49 -0.56 -6.60 -0.69
N PRO A 50 -0.16 -5.61 0.13
CA PRO A 50 -1.09 -4.63 0.65
C PRO A 50 -2.09 -4.31 -0.45
N ASN A 51 -3.38 -4.49 -0.18
CA ASN A 51 -4.35 -4.45 -1.25
C ASN A 51 -4.86 -3.03 -1.34
N LEU A 52 -4.17 -2.19 -2.12
CA LEU A 52 -4.53 -0.77 -2.28
C LEU A 52 -6.04 -0.57 -2.43
N ALA A 53 -6.70 -1.37 -3.27
CA ALA A 53 -8.15 -1.28 -3.45
C ALA A 53 -8.91 -1.62 -2.16
N THR A 54 -8.59 -2.72 -1.47
CA THR A 54 -9.31 -3.14 -0.26
C THR A 54 -9.03 -2.25 0.94
N GLU A 55 -7.79 -1.78 1.12
CA GLU A 55 -7.37 -0.90 2.21
C GLU A 55 -7.98 0.50 2.08
N THR A 56 -8.27 0.93 0.86
CA THR A 56 -8.89 2.25 0.61
C THR A 56 -10.42 2.23 0.58
N LEU A 57 -11.08 1.13 0.96
CA LEU A 57 -12.55 1.00 0.90
C LEU A 57 -13.21 0.97 2.27
N ASN A 58 -14.36 1.65 2.37
CA ASN A 58 -15.30 1.58 3.49
C ASN A 58 -14.61 1.67 4.88
N GLU A 59 -14.82 0.66 5.74
CA GLU A 59 -14.27 0.57 7.09
C GLU A 59 -12.74 0.36 7.16
N ASN A 60 -12.08 0.11 6.03
CA ASN A 60 -10.63 -0.07 5.99
C ASN A 60 -9.87 1.25 5.82
N LYS A 61 -10.55 2.34 5.48
CA LYS A 61 -9.94 3.66 5.42
C LYS A 61 -9.49 4.09 6.82
N GLU A 62 -8.19 4.29 7.00
CA GLU A 62 -7.61 4.71 8.28
C GLU A 62 -6.62 5.88 8.08
N LEU A 63 -5.49 5.90 8.77
CA LEU A 63 -4.62 7.06 8.94
C LEU A 63 -3.99 7.49 7.62
N ALA A 64 -3.44 6.56 6.84
CA ALA A 64 -2.84 6.86 5.55
C ALA A 64 -3.87 7.49 4.60
N TYR A 65 -5.09 6.96 4.58
CA TYR A 65 -6.18 7.50 3.77
C TYR A 65 -6.58 8.91 4.26
N SER A 66 -6.73 9.11 5.57
CA SER A 66 -7.09 10.41 6.16
C SER A 66 -6.01 11.49 5.99
N VAL A 67 -4.73 11.11 5.91
CA VAL A 67 -3.66 12.02 5.46
C VAL A 67 -3.96 12.50 4.05
N GLY A 68 -4.34 11.61 3.14
CA GLY A 68 -4.81 11.95 1.79
C GLY A 68 -6.00 12.91 1.78
N GLU A 69 -7.02 12.64 2.60
CA GLU A 69 -8.19 13.53 2.73
C GLU A 69 -7.81 14.94 3.19
N SER A 70 -6.79 15.05 4.06
CA SER A 70 -6.26 16.35 4.49
C SER A 70 -5.61 17.10 3.33
N PHE A 71 -4.82 16.41 2.50
CA PHE A 71 -4.28 17.00 1.26
C PHE A 71 -5.36 17.43 0.27
N LEU A 72 -6.45 16.65 0.15
CA LEU A 72 -7.61 17.03 -0.68
C LEU A 72 -8.26 18.33 -0.20
N ALA A 73 -8.36 18.52 1.11
CA ALA A 73 -8.92 19.72 1.70
C ALA A 73 -7.98 20.94 1.54
N ASP A 74 -6.67 20.75 1.72
CA ASP A 74 -5.70 21.84 1.79
C ASP A 74 -5.20 22.31 0.40
N TYR A 75 -5.25 21.44 -0.61
CA TYR A 75 -4.72 21.71 -1.96
C TYR A 75 -5.80 21.51 -3.03
N PRO A 76 -6.55 22.56 -3.42
CA PRO A 76 -7.60 22.45 -4.43
C PRO A 76 -7.07 22.13 -5.83
N SER A 77 -5.88 22.62 -6.18
CA SER A 77 -5.22 22.32 -7.45
C SER A 77 -4.69 20.88 -7.41
N GLU A 78 -5.15 20.05 -8.34
CA GLU A 78 -4.76 18.64 -8.42
C GLU A 78 -3.23 18.47 -8.62
N ASN A 79 -2.63 19.28 -9.49
CA ASN A 79 -1.18 19.27 -9.70
C ASN A 79 -0.39 19.70 -8.45
N GLU A 80 -0.87 20.71 -7.71
CA GLU A 80 -0.20 21.15 -6.48
C GLU A 80 -0.36 20.10 -5.37
N ARG A 81 -1.54 19.48 -5.29
CA ARG A 81 -1.85 18.42 -4.34
C ARG A 81 -0.95 17.20 -4.55
N ALA A 82 -0.78 16.74 -5.79
CA ALA A 82 0.11 15.64 -6.11
C ALA A 82 1.56 15.93 -5.67
N VAL A 83 2.06 17.12 -6.03
CA VAL A 83 3.42 17.53 -5.63
C VAL A 83 3.57 17.66 -4.11
N ALA A 84 2.53 18.12 -3.40
CA ALA A 84 2.55 18.22 -1.95
C ALA A 84 2.59 16.84 -1.27
N ILE A 85 1.84 15.86 -1.78
CA ILE A 85 1.87 14.47 -1.32
C ILE A 85 3.24 13.85 -1.57
N LEU A 86 3.81 14.00 -2.77
CA LEU A 86 5.14 13.47 -3.07
C LEU A 86 6.19 14.02 -2.09
N LYS A 87 6.17 15.33 -1.82
CA LYS A 87 7.08 15.95 -0.85
C LYS A 87 6.87 15.43 0.57
N TYR A 88 5.63 15.20 0.97
CA TYR A 88 5.30 14.62 2.26
C TYR A 88 5.92 13.23 2.42
N VAL A 89 5.70 12.34 1.44
CA VAL A 89 6.24 10.98 1.48
C VAL A 89 7.77 11.03 1.49
N GLN A 90 8.40 11.82 0.62
CA GLN A 90 9.86 11.99 0.59
C GLN A 90 10.46 12.54 1.89
N GLN A 91 9.71 13.36 2.62
CA GLN A 91 10.17 13.94 3.88
C GLN A 91 10.02 12.97 5.06
N TRP A 92 8.98 12.14 5.05
CA TRP A 92 8.57 11.33 6.20
C TRP A 92 8.82 9.84 6.04
N THR A 93 9.54 9.45 4.98
CA THR A 93 9.97 8.06 4.77
C THR A 93 11.46 7.98 4.45
N GLU A 94 12.07 6.86 4.80
CA GLU A 94 13.44 6.49 4.46
C GLU A 94 13.44 5.12 3.80
N TYR A 95 14.14 5.00 2.67
CA TYR A 95 14.29 3.71 2.00
C TYR A 95 15.25 2.81 2.79
N GLY A 96 14.80 1.64 3.20
CA GLY A 96 15.61 0.68 3.94
C GLY A 96 15.10 -0.74 3.77
N TYR A 97 16.02 -1.69 3.61
CA TYR A 97 15.68 -3.11 3.45
C TYR A 97 15.15 -3.71 4.76
N ASP A 98 14.18 -4.61 4.66
CA ASP A 98 13.63 -5.30 5.85
C ASP A 98 14.66 -6.10 6.62
N SER A 99 15.63 -6.70 5.91
CA SER A 99 16.72 -7.46 6.55
C SER A 99 17.57 -6.63 7.52
N ASP A 100 17.58 -5.31 7.38
CA ASP A 100 18.28 -4.40 8.28
C ASP A 100 17.36 -3.78 9.35
N ASN A 101 16.05 -3.69 9.09
CA ASN A 101 15.12 -2.87 9.86
C ASN A 101 14.03 -3.65 10.60
N VAL A 102 13.79 -4.90 10.20
CA VAL A 102 12.73 -5.74 10.77
C VAL A 102 13.33 -6.95 11.46
N VAL A 103 13.12 -7.03 12.78
CA VAL A 103 13.55 -8.16 13.61
C VAL A 103 12.33 -8.77 14.30
N ARG A 104 12.12 -10.07 14.09
CA ARG A 104 11.10 -10.88 14.76
C ARG A 104 11.76 -11.98 15.56
N ASP A 105 11.43 -12.08 16.84
CA ASP A 105 12.00 -13.06 17.77
C ASP A 105 13.55 -13.14 17.73
N GLY A 106 14.21 -12.01 17.53
CA GLY A 106 15.67 -11.91 17.45
C GLY A 106 16.28 -12.31 16.10
N VAL A 107 15.46 -12.53 15.08
CA VAL A 107 15.88 -12.89 13.71
C VAL A 107 15.50 -11.78 12.74
N ALA A 108 16.46 -11.31 11.95
CA ALA A 108 16.21 -10.37 10.85
C ALA A 108 15.30 -11.02 9.80
N GLN A 109 14.36 -10.25 9.25
CA GLN A 109 13.44 -10.74 8.21
C GLN A 109 13.96 -10.33 6.84
N GLU A 110 14.17 -11.28 5.93
CA GLU A 110 14.61 -10.93 4.56
C GLU A 110 13.61 -10.03 3.84
N GLU A 111 12.34 -10.12 4.23
CA GLU A 111 11.18 -9.48 3.64
C GLU A 111 10.09 -9.31 4.71
N TRP A 112 9.42 -8.17 4.70
CA TRP A 112 8.31 -7.83 5.59
C TRP A 112 7.35 -6.80 4.98
N ALA A 113 6.33 -7.29 4.29
CA ALA A 113 5.32 -6.44 3.67
C ALA A 113 4.52 -5.61 4.69
N TRP A 114 4.80 -4.31 4.80
CA TRP A 114 4.02 -3.36 5.60
C TRP A 114 2.81 -2.86 4.83
N ASN A 115 1.67 -2.72 5.50
CA ASN A 115 0.54 -2.00 4.91
C ASN A 115 0.69 -0.48 5.06
N ALA A 116 -0.13 0.27 4.31
CA ALA A 116 -0.05 1.73 4.28
C ALA A 116 -0.22 2.38 5.67
N ASP A 117 -1.09 1.84 6.51
CA ASP A 117 -1.39 2.39 7.83
C ASP A 117 -0.31 2.05 8.86
N GLU A 118 0.32 0.87 8.78
CA GLU A 118 1.48 0.52 9.60
C GLU A 118 2.65 1.49 9.35
N MET A 119 2.88 1.82 8.08
CA MET A 119 3.83 2.86 7.70
C MET A 119 3.41 4.23 8.24
N ALA A 120 2.14 4.62 8.05
CA ALA A 120 1.66 5.93 8.49
C ALA A 120 1.72 6.11 10.02
N HIS A 121 1.42 5.08 10.81
CA HIS A 121 1.49 5.12 12.28
C HIS A 121 2.93 5.18 12.81
N THR A 122 3.92 4.80 12.01
CA THR A 122 5.34 4.91 12.37
C THR A 122 5.85 6.35 12.24
N ILE A 123 5.25 7.14 11.35
CA ILE A 123 5.62 8.55 11.15
C ILE A 123 5.24 9.37 12.40
N ASN A 124 6.22 10.06 12.97
CA ASN A 124 5.98 11.02 14.05
C ASN A 124 6.62 12.37 13.72
N GLN A 125 5.81 13.27 13.16
CA GLN A 125 6.28 14.58 12.71
C GLN A 125 6.78 15.47 13.86
N ALA A 126 6.18 15.36 15.05
CA ALA A 126 6.57 16.15 16.21
C ALA A 126 7.93 15.71 16.78
N ALA A 127 8.23 14.41 16.69
CA ALA A 127 9.50 13.84 17.11
C ALA A 127 10.55 13.79 15.99
N GLY A 128 10.16 14.06 14.74
CA GLY A 128 11.05 13.95 13.59
C GLY A 128 11.35 12.50 13.19
N VAL A 129 10.44 11.56 13.47
CA VAL A 129 10.60 10.14 13.12
C VAL A 129 9.98 9.87 11.75
N THR A 130 10.77 9.23 10.89
CA THR A 130 10.43 8.74 9.56
C THR A 130 9.99 7.27 9.64
N ALA A 131 9.11 6.86 8.73
CA ALA A 131 8.85 5.44 8.50
C ALA A 131 9.95 4.85 7.61
N ILE A 132 10.39 3.63 7.91
CA ILE A 132 11.40 2.93 7.11
C ILE A 132 10.70 1.76 6.43
N GLY A 133 10.90 1.64 5.13
CA GLY A 133 10.41 0.54 4.31
C GLY A 133 11.08 0.59 2.94
N ASP A 134 10.84 -0.40 2.11
CA ASP A 134 11.40 -0.44 0.76
C ASP A 134 10.32 -0.18 -0.31
N CYS A 135 10.39 -0.83 -1.48
CA CYS A 135 9.66 -0.33 -2.64
C CYS A 135 8.14 -0.49 -2.53
N GLU A 136 7.67 -1.63 -2.06
CA GLU A 136 6.26 -1.94 -1.85
C GLU A 136 5.68 -1.09 -0.72
N ASP A 137 6.35 -0.99 0.42
CA ASP A 137 5.85 -0.26 1.59
C ASP A 137 5.62 1.20 1.23
N MET A 138 6.60 1.78 0.54
CA MET A 138 6.53 3.15 0.05
C MET A 138 5.46 3.30 -1.03
N ALA A 139 5.36 2.36 -1.98
CA ALA A 139 4.35 2.42 -3.03
C ALA A 139 2.92 2.33 -2.47
N PHE A 140 2.69 1.52 -1.44
CA PHE A 140 1.38 1.36 -0.81
C PHE A 140 1.03 2.51 0.13
N LEU A 141 1.96 2.98 0.96
CA LEU A 141 1.75 4.22 1.74
C LEU A 141 1.40 5.37 0.81
N CYS A 142 2.22 5.59 -0.22
CA CYS A 142 2.04 6.68 -1.17
C CYS A 142 0.72 6.53 -1.93
N GLY A 143 0.44 5.34 -2.45
CA GLY A 143 -0.78 5.02 -3.18
C GLY A 143 -2.04 5.29 -2.35
N THR A 144 -2.07 4.84 -1.10
CA THR A 144 -3.23 5.06 -0.20
C THR A 144 -3.45 6.53 0.09
N ILE A 145 -2.39 7.32 0.29
CA ILE A 145 -2.49 8.78 0.46
C ILE A 145 -3.04 9.43 -0.82
N TYR A 146 -2.55 9.04 -2.00
CA TYR A 146 -3.06 9.56 -3.28
C TYR A 146 -4.54 9.21 -3.51
N VAL A 147 -4.94 7.97 -3.22
CA VAL A 147 -6.36 7.57 -3.31
C VAL A 147 -7.23 8.38 -2.33
N GLY A 148 -6.77 8.54 -1.08
CA GLY A 148 -7.44 9.41 -0.10
C GLY A 148 -7.55 10.87 -0.56
N ALA A 149 -6.55 11.33 -1.33
CA ALA A 149 -6.51 12.66 -1.92
C ALA A 149 -7.30 12.80 -3.24
N GLY A 150 -8.08 11.79 -3.61
CA GLY A 150 -8.99 11.80 -4.76
C GLY A 150 -8.34 11.46 -6.11
N PHE A 151 -7.13 10.88 -6.11
CA PHE A 151 -6.49 10.40 -7.33
C PHE A 151 -6.86 8.96 -7.62
N GLU A 152 -6.91 8.61 -8.90
CA GLU A 152 -6.85 7.20 -9.30
C GLU A 152 -5.39 6.73 -9.25
N ALA A 153 -5.16 5.57 -8.65
CA ALA A 153 -3.83 5.01 -8.45
C ALA A 153 -3.78 3.54 -8.91
N ALA A 154 -2.61 3.12 -9.38
CA ALA A 154 -2.30 1.75 -9.74
C ALA A 154 -0.93 1.37 -9.20
N ILE A 155 -0.75 0.10 -8.84
CA ILE A 155 0.55 -0.44 -8.41
C ILE A 155 1.10 -1.28 -9.55
N VAL A 156 2.36 -1.02 -9.91
CA VAL A 156 3.11 -1.77 -10.90
C VAL A 156 4.08 -2.68 -10.17
N ASP A 157 3.80 -3.97 -10.24
CA ASP A 157 4.73 -5.03 -9.83
C ASP A 157 5.62 -5.37 -11.03
N SER A 158 6.92 -5.11 -10.89
CA SER A 158 7.95 -5.42 -11.87
C SER A 158 9.04 -6.27 -11.22
N PRO A 159 9.86 -7.01 -11.99
CA PRO A 159 10.93 -7.81 -11.41
C PRO A 159 11.81 -6.97 -10.47
N GLU A 160 11.87 -7.37 -9.21
CA GLU A 160 12.66 -6.73 -8.14
C GLU A 160 12.23 -5.30 -7.77
N HIS A 161 11.04 -4.84 -8.20
CA HIS A 161 10.59 -3.48 -7.88
C HIS A 161 9.06 -3.29 -7.95
N VAL A 162 8.52 -2.64 -6.92
CA VAL A 162 7.14 -2.16 -6.88
C VAL A 162 7.10 -0.65 -7.00
N ALA A 163 6.21 -0.13 -7.86
CA ALA A 163 6.06 1.30 -8.10
C ALA A 163 4.58 1.73 -8.09
N LEU A 164 4.35 2.99 -7.73
CA LEU A 164 3.05 3.65 -7.84
C LEU A 164 2.91 4.34 -9.20
N LEU A 165 1.75 4.23 -9.81
CA LEU A 165 1.28 5.13 -10.86
C LEU A 165 0.05 5.89 -10.37
N ILE A 166 -0.05 7.16 -10.73
CA ILE A 166 -1.26 7.97 -10.53
C ILE A 166 -1.78 8.47 -11.88
N TRP A 167 -3.10 8.55 -12.03
CA TRP A 167 -3.71 9.17 -13.20
C TRP A 167 -3.62 10.69 -13.05
N LEU A 168 -2.75 11.33 -13.84
CA LEU A 168 -2.58 12.78 -13.83
C LEU A 168 -2.16 13.31 -15.21
N PRO A 169 -3.08 13.25 -16.20
CA PRO A 169 -2.78 13.47 -17.62
C PRO A 169 -2.35 14.91 -17.97
N GLU A 170 -2.65 15.88 -17.10
CA GLU A 170 -2.35 17.29 -17.33
C GLU A 170 -1.11 17.79 -16.55
N PHE A 171 -0.32 16.88 -15.96
CA PHE A 171 0.84 17.27 -15.13
C PHE A 171 2.03 17.74 -15.97
N PRO A 172 2.34 19.04 -16.03
CA PRO A 172 3.29 19.58 -17.01
C PRO A 172 4.74 19.07 -16.85
N ASN A 173 5.09 18.46 -15.72
CA ASN A 173 6.45 18.05 -15.38
C ASN A 173 6.64 16.53 -15.33
N ALA A 174 5.71 15.74 -15.88
CA ALA A 174 5.89 14.29 -15.99
C ALA A 174 7.03 13.96 -16.97
N ASN A 175 7.91 13.03 -16.58
CA ASN A 175 8.98 12.54 -17.46
C ASN A 175 8.44 11.66 -18.59
N SER A 176 7.34 10.94 -18.34
CA SER A 176 6.65 10.09 -19.30
C SER A 176 5.19 9.95 -18.90
N TYR A 177 4.32 9.75 -19.89
CA TYR A 177 2.92 9.39 -19.70
C TYR A 177 2.70 7.98 -20.20
N TRP A 178 2.09 7.15 -19.37
CA TRP A 178 1.84 5.75 -19.62
C TRP A 178 0.40 5.57 -20.06
N ASP A 179 0.23 4.72 -21.07
CA ASP A 179 -1.05 4.17 -21.52
C ASP A 179 -1.15 2.76 -20.95
N LEU A 180 -2.08 2.54 -20.02
CA LEU A 180 -2.28 1.24 -19.40
C LEU A 180 -3.21 0.39 -20.28
N PRO A 181 -2.78 -0.82 -20.72
CA PRO A 181 -3.58 -1.63 -21.60
C PRO A 181 -4.98 -1.91 -21.06
N ASN A 182 -5.99 -1.68 -21.89
CA ASN A 182 -7.41 -1.97 -21.63
C ASN A 182 -8.10 -1.09 -20.57
N ASP A 183 -7.52 0.06 -20.19
CA ASP A 183 -8.22 1.02 -19.31
C ASP A 183 -9.14 2.00 -20.07
N ASN A 184 -9.12 1.94 -21.42
CA ASN A 184 -9.89 2.76 -22.35
C ASN A 184 -9.62 4.27 -22.26
N ARG A 185 -8.47 4.68 -21.73
CA ARG A 185 -8.00 6.06 -21.73
C ARG A 185 -6.72 6.17 -22.55
N ASP A 186 -6.42 7.39 -23.02
CA ASP A 186 -5.12 7.68 -23.66
C ASP A 186 -4.00 7.76 -22.59
N ALA A 187 -2.76 8.00 -23.01
CA ALA A 187 -1.64 8.16 -22.10
C ALA A 187 -1.89 9.28 -21.06
N GLY A 188 -1.83 8.93 -19.79
CA GLY A 188 -2.13 9.85 -18.68
C GLY A 188 -1.69 9.40 -17.29
N TRP A 189 -1.25 8.15 -17.17
CA TRP A 189 -0.65 7.64 -15.95
C TRP A 189 0.80 8.12 -15.83
N ILE A 190 1.19 8.57 -14.65
CA ILE A 190 2.56 9.02 -14.36
C ILE A 190 3.10 8.29 -13.14
N TRP A 191 4.43 8.09 -13.13
CA TRP A 191 5.19 7.56 -12.00
C TRP A 191 5.75 8.71 -11.16
#